data_AF-A0A972BK68-F1
#
_entry.id   AF-A0A972BK68-F1
#
_cell.length_a   1.000
_cell.length_b   1.000
_cell.length_c   1.000
_cell.angle_alpha   90.00
_cell.angle_beta   90.00
_cell.angle_gamma   90.00
#
_symmetry.space_group_name_H-M   'P 1'
#
loop_
_entity.id
_entity.type
_entity.pdbx_description
1 polymer ?
#
loop_
_entity_poly.entity_id
_entity_poly.type
_entity_poly.pdbx_seq_one_letter_code
_entity_poly.pdbx_strand_id
1 'polypeptide(L)'
;MYGAGLLLNSLVAIGAAVTIVYATGGQKYRTAVGGDRVEEAKAFANHIKAEACFLGFGDGELAQSEDMLTKAVQDFLRGAELVVVPAYSDYHPDHRALSRAVLRALPPTGRLRVLMYCTSTPLWPEHKIVYLQDSFTAMNKFFAFYRSSTSPRSINSFKITRIFHAGRYLGERVFWEPYWELEGIANARQKAERALPSNFPVLHKPMRWRKFIKELRSYKKNYNEKV
;
A
#
# COMPACT_ATOMS: atom_id res chain seq x y z
N MET A 1 3.13 3.30 6.00
CA MET A 1 2.54 4.66 6.13
C MET A 1 1.76 5.07 4.90
N TYR A 2 2.37 5.23 3.72
CA TYR A 2 1.58 5.54 2.51
C TYR A 2 0.59 4.40 2.24
N GLY A 3 -0.70 4.71 2.33
CA GLY A 3 -1.77 3.80 1.92
C GLY A 3 -2.55 3.12 3.03
N ALA A 4 -1.94 2.91 4.19
CA ALA A 4 -2.56 2.24 5.33
C ALA A 4 -2.24 2.91 6.68
N GLY A 5 -1.72 4.13 6.67
CA GLY A 5 -1.26 4.80 7.89
C GLY A 5 -2.42 5.06 8.86
N LEU A 6 -3.57 5.47 8.33
CA LEU A 6 -4.77 5.70 9.13
C LEU A 6 -5.35 4.37 9.62
N LEU A 7 -5.43 3.36 8.74
CA LEU A 7 -5.91 2.02 9.06
C LEU A 7 -5.10 1.37 10.19
N LEU A 8 -3.77 1.40 10.11
CA LEU A 8 -2.91 0.86 11.16
C LEU A 8 -3.13 1.60 12.49
N ASN A 9 -3.19 2.93 12.47
CA ASN A 9 -3.47 3.73 13.66
C ASN A 9 -4.85 3.42 14.26
N SER A 10 -5.88 3.25 13.42
CA SER A 10 -7.22 2.87 13.86
C SER A 10 -7.27 1.46 14.46
N LEU A 11 -6.54 0.50 13.88
CA LEU A 11 -6.44 -0.86 14.43
C LEU A 11 -5.81 -0.86 15.83
N VAL A 12 -4.71 -0.11 16.03
CA VAL A 12 -4.12 0.02 17.36
C VAL A 12 -5.06 0.75 18.33
N ALA A 13 -5.77 1.78 17.87
CA ALA A 13 -6.71 2.53 18.71
C ALA A 13 -7.87 1.66 19.24
N ILE A 14 -8.26 0.60 18.53
CA ILE A 14 -9.26 -0.38 18.99
C ILE A 14 -8.66 -1.54 19.77
N GLY A 15 -7.37 -1.48 20.12
CA GLY A 15 -6.68 -2.47 20.95
C GLY A 15 -6.05 -3.64 20.18
N ALA A 16 -5.96 -3.58 18.85
CA ALA A 16 -5.27 -4.64 18.10
C ALA A 16 -3.76 -4.59 18.37
N ALA A 17 -3.15 -5.77 18.55
CA ALA A 17 -1.70 -5.91 18.48
C ALA A 17 -1.26 -5.81 17.02
N VAL A 18 -0.43 -4.82 16.70
CA VAL A 18 -0.01 -4.56 15.32
C VAL A 18 1.51 -4.66 15.21
N THR A 19 1.95 -5.50 14.28
CA THR A 19 3.35 -5.58 13.83
C THR A 19 3.43 -5.11 12.38
N ILE A 20 4.25 -4.08 12.12
CA ILE A 20 4.53 -3.60 10.77
C ILE A 20 5.80 -4.27 10.28
N VAL A 21 5.64 -5.13 9.27
CA VAL A 21 6.76 -5.85 8.65
C VAL A 21 7.22 -5.10 7.40
N TYR A 22 8.42 -4.55 7.46
CA TYR A 22 9.09 -3.87 6.36
C TYR A 22 9.96 -4.87 5.61
N ALA A 23 9.61 -5.15 4.35
CA ALA A 23 10.39 -6.06 3.52
C ALA A 23 11.80 -5.52 3.23
N THR A 24 11.91 -4.21 2.97
CA THR A 24 13.16 -3.53 2.62
C THR A 24 13.41 -2.33 3.53
N GLY A 25 14.67 -1.90 3.61
CA GLY A 25 15.06 -0.64 4.26
C GLY A 25 14.90 0.58 3.34
N GLY A 26 14.50 0.37 2.08
CA GLY A 26 14.27 1.47 1.14
C GLY A 26 15.56 2.14 0.64
N GLN A 27 16.66 1.40 0.52
CA GLN A 27 18.00 1.95 0.32
C GLN A 27 18.22 2.59 -1.07
N LYS A 28 17.39 2.28 -2.09
CA LYS A 28 17.55 2.84 -3.45
C LYS A 28 16.86 4.19 -3.61
N TYR A 29 15.88 4.52 -2.76
CA TYR A 29 15.26 5.83 -2.78
C TYR A 29 16.18 6.86 -2.14
N ARG A 30 16.46 7.96 -2.85
CA ARG A 30 17.25 9.08 -2.34
C ARG A 30 16.41 10.34 -2.35
N THR A 31 16.26 10.98 -1.19
CA THR A 31 15.70 12.33 -1.07
C THR A 31 16.81 13.34 -0.82
N ALA A 32 16.52 14.62 -1.11
CA ALA A 32 17.45 15.71 -0.86
C ALA A 32 17.71 15.95 0.64
N VAL A 33 16.81 15.51 1.52
CA VAL A 33 16.90 15.73 2.97
C VAL A 33 17.85 14.73 3.64
N GLY A 34 18.11 13.57 3.01
CA GLY A 34 18.81 12.47 3.66
C GLY A 34 18.03 11.90 4.85
N GLY A 35 18.65 10.98 5.60
CA GLY A 35 18.08 10.42 6.83
C GLY A 35 18.07 8.90 6.86
N ASP A 36 17.86 8.35 8.06
CA ASP A 36 17.75 6.91 8.29
C ASP A 36 16.28 6.47 8.22
N ARG A 37 15.93 5.84 7.10
CA ARG A 37 14.56 5.35 6.82
C ARG A 37 14.10 4.29 7.81
N VAL A 38 15.02 3.51 8.36
CA VAL A 38 14.72 2.44 9.32
C VAL A 38 14.35 3.07 10.66
N GLU A 39 15.11 4.06 11.11
CA GLU A 39 14.79 4.80 12.34
C GLU A 39 13.51 5.62 12.20
N GLU A 40 13.26 6.24 11.05
CA GLU A 40 11.98 6.90 10.75
C GLU A 40 10.78 5.94 10.83
N ALA A 41 10.93 4.73 10.28
CA ALA A 41 9.91 3.69 10.33
C ALA A 41 9.66 3.20 11.76
N LYS A 42 10.72 2.97 12.55
CA LYS A 42 10.63 2.62 13.98
C LYS A 42 9.95 3.72 14.79
N ALA A 43 10.29 4.98 14.55
CA ALA A 43 9.69 6.12 15.24
C ALA A 43 8.18 6.22 14.96
N PHE A 44 7.76 5.99 13.71
CA PHE A 44 6.34 5.92 13.37
C PHE A 44 5.63 4.74 14.06
N ALA A 45 6.22 3.55 14.02
CA ALA A 45 5.61 2.37 14.65
C ALA A 45 5.44 2.61 16.16
N ASN A 46 6.47 3.10 16.84
CA ASN A 46 6.41 3.47 18.25
C ASN A 46 5.33 4.53 18.53
N HIS A 47 5.21 5.55 17.67
CA HIS A 47 4.19 6.59 17.82
C HIS A 47 2.77 6.04 17.84
N ILE A 48 2.47 5.09 16.94
CA ILE A 48 1.16 4.44 16.89
C ILE A 48 1.07 3.21 17.79
N LYS A 49 2.08 2.93 18.63
CA LYS A 49 2.17 1.75 19.52
C LYS A 49 2.11 0.41 18.78
N ALA A 50 2.74 0.35 17.62
CA ALA A 50 2.97 -0.88 16.84
C ALA A 50 4.43 -1.33 16.96
N GLU A 51 4.67 -2.62 16.74
CA GLU A 51 6.02 -3.16 16.56
C GLU A 51 6.51 -2.95 15.13
N ALA A 52 7.82 -2.78 14.95
CA ALA A 52 8.45 -2.69 13.64
C ALA A 52 9.44 -3.84 13.45
N CYS A 53 9.26 -4.63 12.40
CA CYS A 53 10.17 -5.70 12.01
C CYS A 53 10.71 -5.44 10.61
N PHE A 54 11.99 -5.71 10.38
CA PHE A 54 12.65 -5.49 9.10
C PHE A 54 13.21 -6.82 8.58
N LEU A 55 12.80 -7.23 7.38
CA LEU A 55 13.21 -8.51 6.80
C LEU A 55 14.58 -8.45 6.10
N GLY A 56 15.07 -7.24 5.79
CA GLY A 56 16.40 -7.04 5.24
C GLY A 56 16.57 -7.36 3.75
N PHE A 57 15.49 -7.49 2.98
CA PHE A 57 15.59 -7.68 1.53
C PHE A 57 16.10 -6.42 0.81
N GLY A 58 16.72 -6.63 -0.35
CA GLY A 58 17.17 -5.56 -1.24
C GLY A 58 16.00 -4.73 -1.77
N ASP A 59 16.13 -3.40 -1.70
CA ASP A 59 15.15 -2.48 -2.28
C ASP A 59 15.15 -2.59 -3.82
N GLY A 60 13.97 -2.68 -4.43
CA GLY A 60 13.81 -2.93 -5.86
C GLY A 60 14.11 -4.36 -6.31
N GLU A 61 14.29 -5.30 -5.37
CA GLU A 61 14.74 -6.68 -5.65
C GLU A 61 13.78 -7.76 -5.10
N LEU A 62 12.59 -7.38 -4.67
CA LEU A 62 11.66 -8.33 -4.04
C LEU A 62 11.15 -9.38 -5.03
N ALA A 63 10.99 -9.03 -6.31
CA ALA A 63 10.52 -9.97 -7.33
C ALA A 63 11.53 -11.11 -7.58
N GLN A 64 12.83 -10.84 -7.47
CA GLN A 64 13.89 -11.83 -7.62
C GLN A 64 13.99 -12.75 -6.41
N SER A 65 13.48 -12.32 -5.25
CA SER A 65 13.58 -13.01 -3.97
C SER A 65 12.22 -13.53 -3.47
N GLU A 66 11.24 -13.72 -4.36
CA GLU A 66 9.84 -13.93 -3.96
C GLU A 66 9.62 -15.21 -3.14
N ASP A 67 10.35 -16.29 -3.42
CA ASP A 67 10.24 -17.54 -2.65
C ASP A 67 10.81 -17.38 -1.23
N MET A 68 11.94 -16.69 -1.10
CA MET A 68 12.53 -16.34 0.20
C MET A 68 11.61 -15.38 0.96
N LEU A 69 11.03 -14.40 0.27
CA LEU A 69 10.06 -13.46 0.83
C LEU A 69 8.81 -14.19 1.32
N THR A 70 8.29 -15.15 0.55
CA THR A 70 7.13 -15.98 0.91
C THR A 70 7.38 -16.73 2.21
N LYS A 71 8.55 -17.37 2.35
CA LYS A 71 8.94 -18.06 3.60
C LYS A 71 9.05 -17.08 4.77
N ALA A 72 9.69 -15.93 4.56
CA ALA A 72 9.87 -14.94 5.62
C ALA A 72 8.54 -14.36 6.12
N VAL A 73 7.59 -14.06 5.22
CA VAL A 73 6.28 -13.54 5.63
C VAL A 73 5.41 -14.63 6.28
N GLN A 74 5.58 -15.90 5.92
CA GLN A 74 4.77 -17.01 6.45
C GLN A 74 4.83 -17.10 7.98
N ASP A 75 5.98 -16.81 8.60
CA ASP A 75 6.11 -16.84 10.05
C ASP A 75 5.27 -15.73 10.72
N PHE A 76 5.17 -14.54 10.12
CA PHE A 76 4.32 -13.47 10.62
C PHE A 76 2.83 -13.73 10.40
N LEU A 77 2.47 -14.52 9.39
CA LEU A 77 1.09 -14.90 9.15
C LEU A 77 0.61 -16.00 10.13
N ARG A 78 1.53 -16.72 10.78
CA ARG A 78 1.19 -17.77 11.73
C ARG A 78 0.62 -17.12 13.00
N GLY A 79 -0.69 -17.29 13.23
CA GLY A 79 -1.39 -16.72 14.37
C GLY A 79 -1.94 -15.32 14.15
N ALA A 80 -1.70 -14.72 12.97
CA ALA A 80 -2.36 -13.48 12.60
C ALA A 80 -3.84 -13.71 12.28
N GLU A 81 -4.69 -12.77 12.66
CA GLU A 81 -6.12 -12.74 12.31
C GLU A 81 -6.39 -11.86 11.07
N LEU A 82 -5.50 -10.89 10.84
CA LEU A 82 -5.61 -9.88 9.81
C LEU A 82 -4.23 -9.57 9.22
N VAL A 83 -4.12 -9.50 7.90
CA VAL A 83 -2.94 -8.96 7.21
C VAL A 83 -3.34 -7.76 6.36
N VAL A 84 -2.57 -6.68 6.48
CA VAL A 84 -2.72 -5.46 5.68
C VAL A 84 -1.55 -5.37 4.72
N VAL A 85 -1.81 -5.43 3.41
CA VAL A 85 -0.77 -5.53 2.37
C VAL A 85 -1.08 -4.62 1.18
N PRO A 86 -0.09 -4.12 0.40
CA PRO A 86 -0.40 -3.43 -0.85
C PRO A 86 -1.30 -4.27 -1.75
N ALA A 87 -2.12 -3.63 -2.57
CA ALA A 87 -2.88 -4.34 -3.59
C ALA A 87 -1.93 -4.99 -4.61
N TYR A 88 -2.25 -6.23 -5.03
CA TYR A 88 -1.48 -6.95 -6.06
C TYR A 88 -1.47 -6.26 -7.42
N SER A 89 -2.37 -5.29 -7.64
CA SER A 89 -2.47 -4.47 -8.83
C SER A 89 -1.67 -3.16 -8.74
N ASP A 90 -0.83 -2.96 -7.72
CA ASP A 90 0.01 -1.77 -7.58
C ASP A 90 1.06 -1.64 -8.71
N TYR A 91 1.36 -0.42 -9.15
CA TYR A 91 2.31 -0.18 -10.24
C TYR A 91 3.76 -0.53 -9.86
N HIS A 92 4.10 -0.49 -8.57
CA HIS A 92 5.46 -0.77 -8.12
C HIS A 92 5.73 -2.28 -8.06
N PRO A 93 6.80 -2.77 -8.73
CA PRO A 93 7.09 -4.21 -8.79
C PRO A 93 7.25 -4.84 -7.39
N ASP A 94 7.94 -4.17 -6.47
CA ASP A 94 8.11 -4.70 -5.10
C ASP A 94 6.79 -4.81 -4.33
N HIS A 95 5.86 -3.87 -4.52
CA HIS A 95 4.55 -3.97 -3.88
C HIS A 95 3.82 -5.21 -4.38
N ARG A 96 3.84 -5.46 -5.70
CA ARG A 96 3.23 -6.67 -6.27
C ARG A 96 3.90 -7.96 -5.80
N ALA A 97 5.23 -7.99 -5.74
CA ALA A 97 5.99 -9.13 -5.26
C ALA A 97 5.66 -9.44 -3.79
N LEU A 98 5.57 -8.41 -2.95
CA LEU A 98 5.14 -8.55 -1.56
C LEU A 98 3.70 -9.08 -1.46
N SER A 99 2.76 -8.55 -2.24
CA SER A 99 1.39 -9.04 -2.26
C SER A 99 1.32 -10.51 -2.71
N ARG A 100 2.06 -10.90 -3.75
CA ARG A 100 2.11 -12.30 -4.20
C ARG A 100 2.71 -13.21 -3.13
N ALA A 101 3.82 -12.82 -2.51
CA ALA A 101 4.44 -13.59 -1.44
C ALA A 101 3.47 -13.80 -0.26
N VAL A 102 2.77 -12.76 0.18
CA VAL A 102 1.72 -12.87 1.20
C VAL A 102 0.62 -13.81 0.75
N LEU A 103 0.07 -13.61 -0.46
CA LEU A 103 -1.01 -14.46 -1.00
C LEU A 103 -0.61 -15.93 -1.08
N ARG A 104 0.63 -16.24 -1.51
CA ARG A 104 1.18 -17.59 -1.57
C ARG A 104 1.36 -18.20 -0.17
N ALA A 105 1.77 -17.40 0.81
CA ALA A 105 1.95 -17.82 2.20
C ALA A 105 0.64 -17.97 3.00
N LEU A 106 -0.51 -17.47 2.49
CA LEU A 106 -1.79 -17.58 3.20
C LEU A 106 -2.18 -19.05 3.48
N PRO A 107 -2.63 -19.36 4.70
CA PRO A 107 -3.08 -20.70 5.04
C PRO A 107 -4.37 -21.05 4.27
N PRO A 108 -4.58 -22.33 3.92
CA PRO A 108 -5.76 -22.77 3.18
C PRO A 108 -7.07 -22.68 3.98
N THR A 109 -6.97 -22.52 5.30
CA THR A 109 -8.12 -22.54 6.25
C THR A 109 -9.00 -21.29 6.18
N GLY A 110 -8.60 -20.25 5.44
CA GLY A 110 -9.44 -19.08 5.14
C GLY A 110 -9.78 -18.16 6.33
N ARG A 111 -9.26 -18.42 7.52
CA ARG A 111 -9.54 -17.61 8.73
C ARG A 111 -8.80 -16.27 8.77
N LEU A 112 -7.64 -16.20 8.12
CA LEU A 112 -6.85 -14.96 8.04
C LEU A 112 -7.51 -14.00 7.05
N ARG A 113 -7.98 -12.86 7.54
CA ARG A 113 -8.54 -11.79 6.72
C ARG A 113 -7.43 -11.00 6.05
N VAL A 114 -7.65 -10.59 4.81
CA VAL A 114 -6.66 -9.84 4.02
C VAL A 114 -7.25 -8.50 3.63
N LEU A 115 -6.69 -7.42 4.15
CA LEU A 115 -6.99 -6.06 3.71
C LEU A 115 -5.91 -5.61 2.76
N MET A 116 -6.34 -5.13 1.61
CA MET A 116 -5.43 -4.61 0.61
C MET A 116 -5.62 -3.11 0.45
N TYR A 117 -4.52 -2.37 0.46
CA TYR A 117 -4.53 -0.92 0.39
C TYR A 117 -3.83 -0.42 -0.87
N CYS A 118 -4.10 0.83 -1.25
CA CYS A 118 -3.37 1.47 -2.35
C CYS A 118 -2.29 2.43 -1.87
N THR A 119 -1.17 2.44 -2.59
CA THR A 119 -0.18 3.51 -2.45
C THR A 119 -0.52 4.65 -3.43
N SER A 120 0.12 4.67 -4.59
CA SER A 120 -0.09 5.65 -5.68
C SER A 120 -0.92 5.08 -6.84
N THR A 121 -1.17 3.77 -6.87
CA THR A 121 -2.10 3.13 -7.82
C THR A 121 -3.49 3.01 -7.20
N PRO A 122 -4.57 3.53 -7.81
CA PRO A 122 -5.90 3.40 -7.21
C PRO A 122 -6.37 1.93 -7.11
N LEU A 123 -7.16 1.62 -6.08
CA LEU A 123 -7.91 0.36 -6.02
C LEU A 123 -9.01 0.36 -7.08
N TRP A 124 -9.00 -0.65 -7.95
CA TRP A 124 -10.11 -0.89 -8.87
C TRP A 124 -11.26 -1.57 -8.12
N PRO A 125 -12.53 -1.38 -8.50
CA PRO A 125 -13.68 -1.94 -7.79
C PRO A 125 -13.89 -3.42 -8.15
N GLU A 126 -12.88 -4.27 -7.97
CA GLU A 126 -13.03 -5.74 -8.07
C GLU A 126 -13.63 -6.33 -6.77
N HIS A 127 -13.45 -5.64 -5.65
CA HIS A 127 -14.09 -5.93 -4.37
C HIS A 127 -14.73 -4.65 -3.81
N LYS A 128 -15.53 -4.79 -2.75
CA LYS A 128 -16.10 -3.64 -2.03
C LYS A 128 -14.98 -2.80 -1.43
N ILE A 129 -14.84 -1.57 -1.92
CA ILE A 129 -13.90 -0.60 -1.35
C ILE A 129 -14.56 0.05 -0.13
N VAL A 130 -13.85 -0.02 1.00
CA VAL A 130 -14.18 0.64 2.26
C VAL A 130 -13.27 1.86 2.43
N TYR A 131 -13.78 2.92 3.04
CA TYR A 131 -13.06 4.17 3.25
C TYR A 131 -12.99 4.49 4.74
N LEU A 132 -11.79 4.62 5.29
CA LEU A 132 -11.60 5.31 6.56
C LEU A 132 -11.51 6.81 6.32
N GLN A 133 -12.24 7.58 7.11
CA GLN A 133 -12.27 9.03 7.00
C GLN A 133 -11.48 9.69 8.13
N ASP A 134 -10.61 10.62 7.75
CA ASP A 134 -9.95 11.58 8.65
C ASP A 134 -9.67 12.87 7.85
N SER A 135 -8.55 13.53 8.10
CA SER A 135 -8.11 14.79 7.52
C SER A 135 -6.68 14.67 7.00
N PHE A 136 -6.33 15.48 6.00
CA PHE A 136 -4.94 15.56 5.56
C PHE A 136 -4.03 16.18 6.63
N THR A 137 -4.58 16.99 7.55
CA THR A 137 -3.85 17.48 8.72
C THR A 137 -3.36 16.35 9.62
N ALA A 138 -4.21 15.35 9.89
CA ALA A 138 -3.80 14.16 10.64
C ALA A 138 -2.73 13.37 9.89
N MET A 139 -2.92 13.15 8.58
CA MET A 139 -1.94 12.46 7.74
C MET A 139 -0.59 13.18 7.63
N ASN A 140 -0.57 14.51 7.69
CA ASN A 140 0.68 15.29 7.69
C ASN A 140 1.55 14.98 8.91
N LYS A 141 0.95 14.63 10.06
CA LYS A 141 1.71 14.14 11.23
C LYS A 141 2.41 12.83 10.91
N PHE A 142 1.75 11.92 10.19
CA PHE A 142 2.36 10.65 9.77
C PHE A 142 3.46 10.87 8.72
N PHE A 143 3.27 11.79 7.76
CA PHE A 143 4.33 12.14 6.80
C PHE A 143 5.57 12.71 7.48
N ALA A 144 5.41 13.45 8.58
CA ALA A 144 6.51 14.06 9.31
C ALA A 144 7.49 13.05 9.93
N PHE A 145 7.08 11.80 10.14
CA PHE A 145 7.98 10.72 10.57
C PHE A 145 8.88 10.22 9.44
N TYR A 146 8.47 10.38 8.18
CA TYR A 146 9.13 9.79 7.01
C TYR A 146 9.78 10.86 6.12
N ARG A 147 10.52 11.81 6.70
CA ARG A 147 11.06 12.96 5.95
C ARG A 147 12.02 12.52 4.85
N SER A 148 12.79 11.47 5.10
CA SER A 148 13.72 10.90 4.13
C SER A 148 13.00 10.08 3.03
N SER A 149 11.72 9.74 3.22
CA SER A 149 10.90 8.97 2.27
C SER A 149 9.76 9.77 1.64
N THR A 150 9.59 11.03 2.02
CA THR A 150 8.50 11.89 1.57
C THR A 150 9.03 13.18 0.96
N SER A 151 8.32 13.70 -0.02
CA SER A 151 8.57 14.99 -0.62
C SER A 151 7.22 15.68 -0.89
N PRO A 152 7.20 17.01 -1.04
CA PRO A 152 5.97 17.70 -1.47
C PRO A 152 5.39 17.09 -2.75
N ARG A 153 6.25 16.61 -3.66
CA ARG A 153 5.86 15.91 -4.89
C ARG A 153 5.16 14.57 -4.59
N SER A 154 5.74 13.72 -3.75
CA SER A 154 5.16 12.40 -3.44
C SER A 154 3.87 12.52 -2.64
N ILE A 155 3.82 13.45 -1.68
CA ILE A 155 2.60 13.77 -0.92
C ILE A 155 1.50 14.25 -1.86
N ASN A 156 1.80 15.17 -2.79
CA ASN A 156 0.81 15.64 -3.76
C ASN A 156 0.32 14.52 -4.69
N SER A 157 1.22 13.65 -5.17
CA SER A 157 0.82 12.48 -5.96
C SER A 157 -0.13 11.57 -5.18
N PHE A 158 0.17 11.31 -3.91
CA PHE A 158 -0.69 10.53 -3.01
C PHE A 158 -2.08 11.19 -2.82
N LYS A 159 -2.12 12.51 -2.59
CA LYS A 159 -3.36 13.30 -2.49
C LYS A 159 -4.24 13.14 -3.73
N ILE A 160 -3.64 13.23 -4.92
CA ILE A 160 -4.35 13.10 -6.21
C ILE A 160 -5.02 11.72 -6.35
N THR A 161 -4.33 10.64 -5.97
CA THR A 161 -4.93 9.29 -6.01
C THR A 161 -6.14 9.18 -5.09
N ARG A 162 -6.17 9.91 -3.96
CA ARG A 162 -7.36 9.95 -3.09
C ARG A 162 -8.52 10.75 -3.66
N ILE A 163 -8.24 11.87 -4.32
CA ILE A 163 -9.24 12.63 -5.06
C ILE A 163 -9.88 11.77 -6.17
N PHE A 164 -9.08 10.95 -6.85
CA PHE A 164 -9.60 10.00 -7.85
C PHE A 164 -10.62 9.05 -7.24
N HIS A 165 -10.27 8.42 -6.12
CA HIS A 165 -11.16 7.51 -5.40
C HIS A 165 -12.44 8.18 -4.91
N ALA A 166 -12.33 9.41 -4.40
CA ALA A 166 -13.47 10.15 -3.91
C ALA A 166 -14.43 10.63 -5.01
N GLY A 167 -13.96 10.69 -6.26
CA GLY A 167 -14.72 11.25 -7.38
C GLY A 167 -14.93 12.78 -7.30
N ARG A 168 -14.43 13.43 -6.25
CA ARG A 168 -14.54 14.87 -5.98
C ARG A 168 -13.30 15.40 -5.28
N TYR A 169 -13.10 16.72 -5.35
CA TYR A 169 -12.03 17.37 -4.59
C TYR A 169 -12.28 17.20 -3.09
N LEU A 170 -11.28 16.64 -2.40
CA LEU A 170 -11.24 16.58 -0.96
C LEU A 170 -10.32 17.72 -0.51
N GLY A 171 -10.88 18.78 0.10
CA GLY A 171 -10.04 19.81 0.73
C GLY A 171 -9.20 19.22 1.88
N GLU A 172 -8.32 20.02 2.50
CA GLU A 172 -7.40 19.53 3.54
C GLU A 172 -8.10 18.91 4.77
N ARG A 173 -9.39 19.20 4.97
CA ARG A 173 -10.19 18.69 6.10
C ARG A 173 -10.72 17.26 5.91
N VAL A 174 -10.65 16.71 4.69
CA VAL A 174 -11.17 15.37 4.41
C VAL A 174 -10.09 14.53 3.73
N PHE A 175 -9.81 13.39 4.33
CA PHE A 175 -8.96 12.35 3.78
C PHE A 175 -9.73 11.04 3.83
N TRP A 176 -9.76 10.32 2.71
CA TRP A 176 -10.31 8.98 2.64
C TRP A 176 -9.16 8.00 2.37
N GLU A 177 -8.94 7.07 3.30
CA GLU A 177 -8.02 5.95 3.11
C GLU A 177 -8.81 4.74 2.61
N PRO A 178 -8.69 4.38 1.31
CA PRO A 178 -9.38 3.24 0.77
C PRO A 178 -8.61 1.96 1.07
N TYR A 179 -9.37 0.93 1.42
CA TYR A 179 -8.91 -0.45 1.43
C TYR A 179 -10.06 -1.34 0.96
N TRP A 180 -9.75 -2.53 0.50
CA TRP A 180 -10.75 -3.57 0.26
C TRP A 180 -10.39 -4.81 1.07
N GLU A 181 -11.41 -5.55 1.48
CA GLU A 181 -11.23 -6.88 2.06
C GLU A 181 -11.26 -7.91 0.94
N LEU A 182 -10.27 -8.79 0.93
CA LEU A 182 -10.15 -9.80 -0.11
C LEU A 182 -11.16 -10.93 0.11
N GLU A 183 -11.99 -11.18 -0.90
CA GLU A 183 -12.86 -12.34 -0.97
C GLU A 183 -12.33 -13.33 -2.01
N GLY A 184 -12.26 -14.62 -1.69
CA GLY A 184 -11.83 -15.66 -2.63
C GLY A 184 -10.33 -15.66 -2.94
N ILE A 185 -9.51 -16.11 -1.98
CA ILE A 185 -8.03 -16.15 -2.05
C ILE A 185 -7.50 -16.83 -3.33
N ALA A 186 -8.14 -17.92 -3.80
CA ALA A 186 -7.68 -18.64 -4.99
C ALA A 186 -7.74 -17.79 -6.26
N ASN A 187 -8.83 -17.05 -6.47
CA ASN A 187 -8.97 -16.12 -7.60
C ASN A 187 -7.96 -14.97 -7.48
N ALA A 188 -7.77 -14.44 -6.27
CA ALA A 188 -6.79 -13.39 -6.02
C ALA A 188 -5.36 -13.82 -6.34
N ARG A 189 -4.97 -15.05 -5.98
CA ARG A 189 -3.67 -15.64 -6.36
C ARG A 189 -3.49 -15.64 -7.87
N GLN A 190 -4.48 -16.17 -8.61
CA GLN A 190 -4.42 -16.21 -10.07
C GLN A 190 -4.31 -14.82 -10.70
N LYS A 191 -5.05 -13.84 -10.18
CA LYS A 191 -4.98 -12.45 -10.65
C LYS A 191 -3.63 -11.79 -10.33
N ALA A 192 -3.06 -12.05 -9.17
CA ALA A 192 -1.79 -11.47 -8.74
C ALA A 192 -0.59 -11.93 -9.60
N GLU A 193 -0.69 -13.09 -10.23
CA GLU A 193 0.30 -13.58 -11.21
C GLU A 193 0.25 -12.82 -12.56
N ARG A 194 -0.84 -12.08 -12.83
CA ARG A 194 -0.94 -11.32 -14.09
C ARG A 194 -0.02 -10.11 -14.03
N ALA A 195 0.83 -9.97 -15.04
CA ALA A 195 1.62 -8.77 -15.22
C ALA A 195 0.72 -7.55 -15.48
N LEU A 196 1.05 -6.41 -14.86
CA LEU A 196 0.45 -5.16 -15.28
C LEU A 196 0.93 -4.83 -16.71
N PRO A 197 0.06 -4.26 -17.55
CA PRO A 197 0.46 -3.78 -18.87
C PRO A 197 1.60 -2.76 -18.76
N SER A 198 2.53 -2.80 -19.71
CA SER A 198 3.66 -1.86 -19.77
C SER A 198 3.24 -0.40 -19.89
N ASN A 199 2.01 -0.14 -20.33
CA ASN A 199 1.41 1.18 -20.47
C ASN A 199 0.49 1.58 -19.31
N PHE A 200 0.56 0.91 -18.16
CA PHE A 200 -0.25 1.28 -17.00
C PHE A 200 0.00 2.75 -16.61
N PRO A 201 -1.05 3.59 -16.46
CA PRO A 201 -0.85 4.99 -16.13
C PRO A 201 -0.17 5.15 -14.76
N VAL A 202 0.93 5.90 -14.73
CA VAL A 202 1.64 6.27 -13.49
C VAL A 202 1.74 7.78 -13.40
N LEU A 203 1.43 8.34 -12.23
CA LEU A 203 1.53 9.78 -12.01
C LEU A 203 3.00 10.19 -11.86
N HIS A 204 3.68 10.40 -12.98
CA HIS A 204 5.07 10.83 -12.98
C HIS A 204 5.22 12.26 -12.44
N LYS A 205 4.28 13.18 -12.73
CA LYS A 205 4.35 14.60 -12.31
C LYS A 205 3.01 15.06 -11.72
N PRO A 206 2.97 15.61 -10.49
CA PRO A 206 1.72 16.05 -9.86
C PRO A 206 0.89 17.03 -10.71
N MET A 207 1.55 17.94 -11.44
CA MET A 207 0.84 18.93 -12.28
C MET A 207 0.07 18.32 -13.47
N ARG A 208 0.35 17.06 -13.84
CA ARG A 208 -0.35 16.36 -14.93
C ARG A 208 -1.50 15.49 -14.44
N TRP A 209 -1.99 15.73 -13.23
CA TRP A 209 -3.00 14.89 -12.60
C TRP A 209 -4.29 14.74 -13.40
N ARG A 210 -4.79 15.80 -14.06
CA ARG A 210 -6.00 15.70 -14.89
C ARG A 210 -5.84 14.70 -16.05
N LYS A 211 -4.68 14.73 -16.71
CA LYS A 211 -4.33 13.77 -17.78
C LYS A 211 -4.22 12.35 -17.22
N PHE A 212 -3.50 12.20 -16.12
CA PHE A 212 -3.37 10.92 -15.41
C PHE A 212 -4.72 10.33 -15.00
N ILE A 213 -5.63 11.14 -14.44
CA ILE A 213 -7.00 10.71 -14.10
C ILE A 213 -7.78 10.29 -15.35
N LYS A 214 -7.64 11.02 -16.47
CA LYS A 214 -8.29 10.64 -17.75
C LYS A 214 -7.75 9.30 -18.26
N GLU A 215 -6.44 9.10 -18.23
CA GLU A 215 -5.78 7.85 -18.62
C GLU A 215 -6.23 6.68 -17.73
N LEU A 216 -6.28 6.87 -16.40
CA LEU A 216 -6.80 5.89 -15.45
C LEU A 216 -8.27 5.54 -15.72
N ARG A 217 -9.13 6.53 -16.01
CA ARG A 217 -10.54 6.28 -16.35
C ARG A 217 -10.67 5.47 -17.64
N SER A 218 -9.89 5.80 -18.66
CA SER A 218 -9.85 5.05 -19.92
C SER A 218 -9.38 3.62 -19.70
N TYR A 219 -8.33 3.44 -18.88
CA TYR A 219 -7.83 2.11 -18.54
C TYR A 219 -8.88 1.28 -17.81
N LYS A 220 -9.57 1.87 -16.81
CA LYS A 220 -10.66 1.21 -16.08
C LYS A 220 -11.75 0.69 -17.02
N LYS A 221 -12.16 1.51 -17.98
CA LYS A 221 -13.18 1.14 -18.96
C LYS A 221 -12.74 -0.08 -19.77
N ASN A 222 -11.53 -0.02 -20.32
CA ASN A 222 -10.97 -1.12 -21.14
C ASN A 222 -10.69 -2.40 -20.33
N TYR A 223 -10.37 -2.27 -19.03
CA TYR A 223 -10.16 -3.41 -18.14
C TYR A 223 -11.47 -4.16 -17.90
N ASN A 224 -12.55 -3.43 -17.60
CA ASN A 224 -13.87 -4.03 -17.38
C ASN A 224 -14.50 -4.64 -18.65
N GLU A 225 -14.06 -4.22 -19.84
CA GLU A 225 -14.50 -4.81 -21.12
C GLU A 225 -13.75 -6.11 -21.49
N LYS A 226 -12.65 -6.42 -20.77
CA LYS A 226 -11.77 -7.58 -21.04
C LYS A 226 -11.82 -8.67 -19.97
N VAL A 227 -12.55 -8.44 -18.88
CA VAL A 227 -12.76 -9.36 -17.75
C VAL A 227 -14.19 -9.86 -17.80
#